data_AF-A0A537JZJ5-F1
#
_entry.id   AF-A0A537JZJ5-F1
#
_cell.length_a   1.000
_cell.length_b   1.000
_cell.length_c   1.000
_cell.angle_alpha   90.00
_cell.angle_beta   90.00
_cell.angle_gamma   90.00
#
_symmetry.space_group_name_H-M   'P 1'
#
loop_
_entity.id
_entity.type
_entity.pdbx_description
1 polymer ?
#
loop_
_entity_poly.entity_id
_entity_poly.type
_entity_poly.pdbx_seq_one_letter_code
_entity_poly.pdbx_strand_id
1 'polypeptide(L)'
;METIASNPTARSVFTILRITFGIVPIVAGADKFADLLTNWDLYLNPSIASMLPFSAHVFMQIVGGIEIVAGLIVLAKPSVGGWIVMVWLICIALQLIAMGKYLDVAVRDLVMSIGAMSLARLSRVV
;
A
#
# COMPACT_ATOMS: atom_id res chain seq x y z
N MET A 1 -2.62 -29.94 -20.91
CA MET A 1 -2.77 -29.33 -19.56
C MET A 1 -2.94 -27.84 -19.75
N GLU A 2 -4.07 -27.29 -19.33
CA GLU A 2 -4.31 -25.85 -19.36
C GLU A 2 -3.41 -25.20 -18.28
N THR A 3 -2.50 -24.31 -18.69
CA THR A 3 -1.64 -23.57 -17.77
C THR A 3 -2.43 -22.50 -17.03
N ILE A 4 -2.04 -22.11 -15.81
CA ILE A 4 -2.69 -21.00 -15.09
C ILE A 4 -2.68 -19.71 -15.95
N ALA A 5 -1.60 -19.48 -16.69
CA ALA A 5 -1.48 -18.39 -17.65
C ALA A 5 -2.51 -18.43 -18.81
N SER A 6 -3.11 -19.57 -19.16
CA SER A 6 -4.17 -19.66 -20.18
C SER A 6 -5.58 -19.61 -19.59
N ASN A 7 -5.73 -19.65 -18.27
CA ASN A 7 -7.03 -19.62 -17.61
C ASN A 7 -7.61 -18.19 -17.59
N PRO A 8 -8.79 -17.94 -18.19
CA PRO A 8 -9.38 -16.61 -18.30
C PRO A 8 -9.74 -16.00 -16.94
N THR A 9 -10.17 -16.82 -15.97
CA THR A 9 -10.47 -16.38 -14.60
C THR A 9 -9.21 -15.91 -13.89
N ALA A 10 -8.10 -16.65 -14.00
CA ALA A 10 -6.83 -16.27 -13.39
C ALA A 10 -6.30 -14.94 -13.95
N ARG A 11 -6.39 -14.72 -15.27
CA ARG A 11 -6.04 -13.44 -15.91
C ARG A 11 -6.92 -12.29 -15.44
N SER A 12 -8.23 -12.52 -15.31
CA SER A 12 -9.18 -11.52 -14.82
C SER A 12 -8.84 -11.09 -13.39
N VAL A 13 -8.68 -12.06 -12.47
CA VAL A 13 -8.31 -11.80 -11.07
C VAL A 13 -6.96 -11.08 -10.98
N PHE A 14 -5.96 -11.52 -11.74
CA PHE A 14 -4.66 -10.83 -11.80
C PHE A 14 -4.79 -9.38 -12.26
N THR A 15 -5.58 -9.12 -13.29
CA THR A 15 -5.78 -7.76 -13.84
C THR A 15 -6.45 -6.86 -12.81
N ILE A 16 -7.51 -7.34 -12.15
CA ILE A 16 -8.22 -6.60 -11.10
C ILE A 16 -7.26 -6.28 -9.95
N LEU A 17 -6.53 -7.27 -9.45
CA LEU A 17 -5.58 -7.06 -8.36
C LEU A 17 -4.46 -6.07 -8.76
N ARG A 18 -3.90 -6.17 -9.97
CA ARG A 18 -2.88 -5.26 -10.47
C ARG A 18 -3.37 -3.82 -10.54
N ILE A 19 -4.60 -3.61 -11.01
CA ILE A 19 -5.20 -2.27 -11.08
C ILE A 19 -5.48 -1.75 -9.67
N THR A 20 -6.11 -2.55 -8.80
CA THR A 20 -6.43 -2.13 -7.43
C THR A 20 -5.18 -1.75 -6.64
N PHE A 21 -4.18 -2.63 -6.56
CA PHE A 21 -2.94 -2.36 -5.82
C PHE A 21 -1.99 -1.40 -6.54
N GLY A 22 -2.27 -1.06 -7.81
CA GLY A 22 -1.58 -0.01 -8.52
C GLY A 22 -2.17 1.37 -8.24
N ILE A 23 -3.49 1.50 -8.39
CA ILE A 23 -4.20 2.78 -8.28
C ILE A 23 -4.39 3.21 -6.83
N VAL A 24 -4.75 2.30 -5.92
CA VAL A 24 -5.05 2.66 -4.53
C VAL A 24 -3.86 3.37 -3.85
N PRO A 25 -2.60 2.86 -3.92
CA PRO A 25 -1.46 3.58 -3.35
C PRO A 25 -1.20 4.94 -4.01
N ILE A 26 -1.45 5.07 -5.32
CA ILE A 26 -1.29 6.36 -6.02
C ILE A 26 -2.28 7.38 -5.49
N VAL A 27 -3.56 6.99 -5.34
CA VAL A 27 -4.60 7.88 -4.82
C VAL A 27 -4.36 8.21 -3.35
N ALA A 28 -4.04 7.21 -2.51
CA ALA A 28 -3.75 7.43 -1.10
C ALA A 28 -2.49 8.29 -0.88
N GLY A 29 -1.49 8.14 -1.76
CA GLY A 29 -0.29 8.96 -1.73
C GLY A 29 -0.53 10.39 -2.20
N ALA A 30 -1.32 10.57 -3.26
CA ALA A 30 -1.74 11.89 -3.73
C ALA A 30 -2.60 12.63 -2.68
N ASP A 31 -3.46 11.90 -1.97
CA ASP A 31 -4.30 12.47 -0.91
C ASP A 31 -3.47 13.01 0.27
N LYS A 32 -2.26 12.50 0.53
CA LYS A 32 -1.35 13.06 1.55
C LYS A 32 -0.83 14.47 1.24
N PHE A 33 -1.04 14.95 0.01
CA PHE A 33 -0.77 16.34 -0.37
C PHE A 33 -2.02 17.22 -0.35
N ALA A 34 -3.20 16.60 -0.46
CA ALA A 34 -4.46 17.30 -0.65
C ALA A 34 -5.37 17.27 0.59
N ASP A 35 -5.13 16.33 1.50
CA ASP A 35 -5.91 16.06 2.73
C ASP A 35 -7.43 16.00 2.48
N LEU A 36 -7.87 15.42 1.35
CA LEU A 36 -9.29 15.38 0.97
C LEU A 36 -10.04 14.29 1.75
N LEU A 37 -9.43 13.12 1.96
CA LEU A 37 -10.05 12.04 2.72
C LEU A 37 -9.90 12.26 4.23
N THR A 38 -8.73 12.72 4.67
CA THR A 38 -8.42 12.94 6.09
C THR A 38 -7.17 13.80 6.24
N ASN A 39 -6.94 14.29 7.46
CA ASN A 39 -5.63 14.85 7.84
C ASN A 39 -4.68 13.70 8.20
N TRP A 40 -3.70 13.47 7.34
CA TRP A 40 -2.78 12.34 7.44
C TRP A 40 -1.78 12.46 8.59
N ASP A 41 -1.49 13.67 9.07
CA ASP A 41 -0.57 13.90 10.18
C ASP A 41 -1.03 13.21 11.47
N LEU A 42 -2.34 13.06 11.64
CA LEU A 42 -2.96 12.40 12.80
C LEU A 42 -2.62 10.90 12.88
N TYR A 43 -2.26 10.28 11.76
CA TYR A 43 -1.91 8.87 11.65
C TYR A 43 -0.43 8.60 11.91
N LEU A 44 0.37 9.66 12.11
CA LEU A 44 1.77 9.52 12.50
C LEU A 44 1.88 9.42 14.03
N ASN A 45 2.54 8.37 14.50
CA ASN A 45 2.84 8.22 15.93
C ASN A 45 3.61 9.46 16.45
N PRO A 46 3.12 10.14 17.51
CA PRO A 46 3.75 11.36 18.04
C PRO A 46 5.21 11.17 18.45
N SER A 47 5.58 9.96 18.91
CA SER A 47 6.96 9.63 19.27
C SER A 47 7.88 9.56 18.04
N ILE A 48 7.36 9.18 16.87
CA ILE A 48 8.10 9.22 15.61
C ILE A 48 8.18 10.67 15.13
N ALA A 49 7.06 11.39 15.20
CA ALA A 49 6.98 12.78 14.77
C ALA A 49 7.99 13.69 15.50
N SER A 50 8.19 13.49 16.80
CA SER A 50 9.14 14.28 17.61
C SER A 50 10.62 14.01 17.31
N MET A 51 10.94 12.90 16.63
CA MET A 51 12.31 12.55 16.23
C MET A 51 12.69 13.07 14.85
N LEU A 52 11.72 13.57 14.08
CA LEU A 52 11.95 14.02 12.71
C LEU A 52 12.55 15.43 12.68
N PRO A 53 13.46 15.73 11.75
CA PRO A 53 14.02 17.07 11.58
C PRO A 53 13.08 18.04 10.85
N PHE A 54 11.84 17.63 10.57
CA PHE A 54 10.82 18.39 9.85
C PHE A 54 9.41 18.05 10.39
N SER A 55 8.40 18.80 9.96
CA SER A 55 7.03 18.63 10.45
C SER A 55 6.40 17.29 10.02
N ALA A 56 5.40 16.84 10.79
CA ALA A 56 4.59 15.66 10.44
C ALA A 56 3.99 15.78 9.03
N HIS A 57 3.50 16.96 8.65
CA HIS A 57 2.98 17.21 7.31
C HIS A 57 3.98 16.94 6.19
N VAL A 58 5.22 17.46 6.31
CA VAL A 58 6.27 17.21 5.31
C VAL A 58 6.63 15.73 5.26
N PHE A 59 6.64 15.04 6.41
CA PHE A 59 6.83 13.60 6.45
C PHE A 59 5.73 12.86 5.68
N MET A 60 4.46 13.21 5.91
CA MET A 60 3.32 12.57 5.24
C MET A 60 3.35 12.82 3.73
N GLN A 61 3.79 13.98 3.27
CA GLN A 61 4.02 14.23 1.84
C GLN A 61 5.12 13.32 1.26
N ILE A 62 6.23 13.10 1.99
CA ILE A 62 7.28 12.15 1.58
C ILE A 62 6.72 10.73 1.50
N VAL A 63 5.97 10.29 2.52
CA VAL A 63 5.26 9.00 2.53
C VAL A 63 4.34 8.89 1.30
N GLY A 64 3.59 9.95 0.98
CA GLY A 64 2.73 9.98 -0.19
C GLY A 64 3.47 9.83 -1.52
N GLY A 65 4.63 10.48 -1.66
CA GLY A 65 5.51 10.26 -2.81
C GLY A 65 5.97 8.81 -2.95
N ILE A 66 6.34 8.16 -1.84
CA ILE A 66 6.74 6.75 -1.82
C ILE A 66 5.59 5.83 -2.23
N GLU A 67 4.37 6.08 -1.75
CA GLU A 67 3.19 5.29 -2.10
C GLU A 67 2.82 5.40 -3.58
N ILE A 68 2.93 6.59 -4.17
CA ILE A 68 2.75 6.80 -5.61
C ILE A 68 3.75 5.96 -6.39
N VAL A 69 5.04 6.02 -6.02
CA VAL A 69 6.08 5.22 -6.68
C VAL A 69 5.81 3.72 -6.51
N ALA A 70 5.39 3.27 -5.33
CA ALA A 70 5.05 1.87 -5.09
C ALA A 70 3.89 1.40 -5.99
N GLY A 71 2.83 2.21 -6.12
CA GLY A 71 1.71 1.93 -7.01
C GLY A 71 2.13 1.87 -8.49
N LEU A 72 3.00 2.78 -8.94
CA LEU A 72 3.58 2.73 -10.29
C LEU A 72 4.41 1.46 -10.50
N ILE A 73 5.19 1.02 -9.50
CA ILE A 73 5.95 -0.24 -9.57
C ILE A 73 5.00 -1.43 -9.64
N VAL A 74 3.87 -1.43 -8.93
CA VAL A 74 2.85 -2.50 -9.06
C VAL A 74 2.31 -2.54 -10.49
N LEU A 75 1.98 -1.39 -11.07
CA LEU A 75 1.48 -1.32 -12.44
C LEU A 75 2.54 -1.80 -13.44
N ALA A 76 3.81 -1.47 -13.27
CA ALA A 76 4.88 -1.87 -14.20
C ALA A 76 5.35 -3.32 -14.00
N LYS A 77 5.54 -3.74 -12.74
CA LYS A 77 6.13 -5.04 -12.36
C LYS A 77 5.43 -5.60 -11.10
N PRO A 78 4.23 -6.20 -11.25
CA PRO A 78 3.40 -6.62 -10.11
C PRO A 78 4.08 -7.64 -9.18
N SER A 79 4.97 -8.47 -9.71
CA SER A 79 5.71 -9.49 -8.95
C SER A 79 6.69 -8.93 -7.93
N VAL A 80 7.11 -7.68 -8.10
CA VAL A 80 7.96 -6.94 -7.16
C VAL A 80 7.13 -5.92 -6.41
N GLY A 81 6.29 -5.15 -7.12
CA GLY A 81 5.45 -4.13 -6.52
C GLY A 81 4.51 -4.68 -5.44
N GLY A 82 3.92 -5.86 -5.65
CA GLY A 82 3.05 -6.47 -4.64
C GLY A 82 3.77 -6.81 -3.34
N TRP A 83 5.04 -7.22 -3.39
CA TRP A 83 5.84 -7.43 -2.16
C TRP A 83 6.21 -6.11 -1.49
N ILE A 84 6.53 -5.07 -2.26
CA ILE A 84 6.81 -3.72 -1.73
C ILE A 84 5.57 -3.22 -0.98
N VAL A 85 4.40 -3.24 -1.62
CA VAL A 85 3.14 -2.79 -1.00
C VAL A 85 2.78 -3.63 0.22
N MET A 86 2.99 -4.95 0.18
CA MET A 86 2.76 -5.81 1.34
C MET A 86 3.59 -5.35 2.55
N VAL A 87 4.91 -5.22 2.39
CA VAL A 87 5.79 -4.81 3.50
C VAL A 87 5.42 -3.41 3.97
N TRP A 88 5.15 -2.49 3.04
CA TRP A 88 4.76 -1.12 3.35
C TRP A 88 3.50 -1.04 4.23
N LEU A 89 2.44 -1.75 3.83
CA LEU A 89 1.19 -1.81 4.59
C LEU A 89 1.37 -2.44 5.97
N ILE A 90 2.22 -3.47 6.09
CA ILE A 90 2.56 -4.06 7.39
C ILE A 90 3.27 -3.03 8.28
N CYS A 91 4.22 -2.26 7.73
CA CYS A 91 4.90 -1.21 8.48
C CYS A 91 3.93 -0.12 8.97
N ILE A 92 2.98 0.32 8.13
CA ILE A 92 1.94 1.28 8.53
C ILE A 92 1.09 0.69 9.65
N ALA A 93 0.59 -0.54 9.48
CA ALA A 93 -0.24 -1.21 10.49
C ALA A 93 0.48 -1.35 11.84
N LEU A 94 1.75 -1.76 11.83
CA LEU A 94 2.55 -1.90 13.05
C LEU A 94 2.77 -0.55 13.75
N GLN A 95 2.98 0.52 12.99
CA GLN A 95 3.09 1.88 13.53
C GLN A 95 1.79 2.30 14.24
N LEU A 96 0.63 2.09 13.59
CA LEU A 96 -0.67 2.40 14.17
C LEU A 96 -0.96 1.56 15.44
N ILE A 97 -0.61 0.27 15.42
CA ILE A 97 -0.69 -0.60 16.59
C ILE A 97 0.19 -0.06 17.73
N ALA A 98 1.44 0.35 17.43
CA ALA A 98 2.35 0.91 18.41
C ALA A 98 1.85 2.27 18.97
N MET A 99 1.09 3.03 18.19
CA MET A 99 0.44 4.26 18.63
C MET A 99 -0.78 3.99 19.54
N GLY A 100 -1.36 2.78 19.48
CA GLY A 100 -2.58 2.42 20.20
C GLY A 100 -3.84 3.12 19.68
N LYS A 101 -3.80 3.67 18.47
CA LYS A 101 -4.91 4.39 17.81
C LYS A 101 -5.10 3.87 16.38
N TYR A 102 -6.30 4.04 15.84
CA TYR A 102 -6.66 3.60 14.48
C TYR A 102 -6.42 2.10 14.23
N LEU A 103 -6.70 1.26 15.24
CA LEU A 103 -6.52 -0.20 15.17
C LEU A 103 -7.40 -0.84 14.10
N ASP A 104 -8.55 -0.23 13.81
CA ASP A 104 -9.44 -0.61 12.71
C ASP A 104 -8.76 -0.43 11.35
N VAL A 105 -8.01 0.66 11.16
CA VAL A 105 -7.20 0.89 9.94
C VAL A 105 -6.03 -0.08 9.90
N ALA A 106 -5.35 -0.30 11.02
CA ALA A 106 -4.24 -1.25 11.09
C ALA A 106 -4.65 -2.66 10.64
N VAL A 107 -5.82 -3.16 11.09
CA VAL A 107 -6.32 -4.47 10.67
C VAL A 107 -6.64 -4.50 9.18
N ARG A 108 -7.20 -3.42 8.62
CA ARG A 108 -7.48 -3.32 7.17
C ARG A 108 -6.18 -3.35 6.35
N ASP A 109 -5.16 -2.63 6.79
CA ASP A 109 -3.84 -2.63 6.13
C ASP A 109 -3.21 -4.01 6.13
N LEU A 110 -3.33 -4.77 7.22
CA LEU A 110 -2.88 -6.17 7.26
C LEU A 110 -3.64 -7.05 6.26
N VAL A 111 -4.97 -6.90 6.15
CA VAL A 111 -5.76 -7.65 5.15
C VAL A 111 -5.35 -7.26 3.73
N MET A 112 -5.17 -5.97 3.46
CA MET A 112 -4.70 -5.48 2.15
C MET A 112 -3.28 -5.97 1.84
N SER A 113 -2.41 -6.09 2.83
CA SER A 113 -1.05 -6.64 2.63
C SER A 113 -1.08 -8.09 2.14
N ILE A 114 -1.98 -8.92 2.67
CA ILE A 114 -2.20 -10.30 2.20
C ILE A 114 -2.72 -10.30 0.76
N GLY A 115 -3.59 -9.36 0.40
CA GLY A 115 -4.02 -9.16 -0.99
C GLY A 115 -2.85 -8.80 -1.92
N ALA A 116 -1.96 -7.90 -1.50
CA ALA A 116 -0.78 -7.51 -2.26
C ALA A 116 0.23 -8.67 -2.42
N MET A 117 0.42 -9.47 -1.37
CA MET A 117 1.19 -10.72 -1.41
C MET A 117 0.57 -11.73 -2.40
N SER A 118 -0.76 -11.84 -2.40
CA SER A 118 -1.48 -12.72 -3.33
C SER A 118 -1.29 -12.27 -4.77
N LEU A 119 -1.34 -10.97 -5.07
CA LEU A 119 -0.99 -10.41 -6.37
C LEU A 119 0.46 -10.76 -6.76
N ALA A 120 1.42 -10.54 -5.85
CA ALA A 120 2.83 -10.80 -6.12
C ALA A 120 3.09 -12.26 -6.49
N ARG A 121 2.42 -13.20 -5.81
CA ARG A 121 2.49 -14.64 -6.11
C ARG A 121 1.77 -14.98 -7.42
N LEU A 122 0.55 -14.47 -7.61
CA LEU A 122 -0.27 -14.75 -8.81
C LEU A 122 0.42 -14.25 -10.08
N SER A 123 1.08 -13.09 -10.02
CA SER A 123 1.81 -12.51 -11.15
C SER A 123 3.00 -13.32 -11.67
N ARG A 124 3.46 -14.33 -10.92
CA ARG A 124 4.54 -15.23 -11.35
C ARG A 124 4.02 -16.46 -12.11
N VAL A 125 2.72 -16.73 -12.01
CA VAL A 125 2.08 -17.93 -12.58
C VAL A 125 1.01 -17.61 -13.63
N VAL A 126 0.64 -16.33 -13.77
CA VAL A 126 -0.21 -15.76 -14.83
C VAL A 126 0.68 -15.06 -15.86
#